data_AF-A0AAV8ZDS3-F1
#
_entry.id   AF-A0AAV8ZDS3-F1
#
_cell.length_a   1.000
_cell.length_b   1.000
_cell.length_c   1.000
_cell.angle_alpha   90.00
_cell.angle_beta   90.00
_cell.angle_gamma   90.00
#
_symmetry.space_group_name_H-M   'P 1'
#
loop_
_entity.id
_entity.type
_entity.pdbx_description
1 polymer ?
#
loop_
_entity_poly.entity_id
_entity_poly.type
_entity_poly.pdbx_seq_one_letter_code
_entity_poly.pdbx_strand_id
1 'polypeptide(L)'
;MRELKRDEAYDSLATVNVVIAAYVTTQVHLKLYSYLELLGGRVLYYDTDSVIYIARDKSRVPMGEFLGEITDELESYGPGSYITEFVSGGPKKYAYRDKYDSLSLPEIRRSESYAR
;
A
#
# COMPACT_ATOMS: atom_id res chain seq x y z
N MET A 1 -41.99 -4.60 27.62
CA MET A 1 -41.48 -3.26 27.30
C MET A 1 -40.26 -3.47 26.42
N ARG A 2 -40.31 -3.10 25.13
CA ARG A 2 -39.15 -3.25 24.22
C ARG A 2 -38.19 -2.09 24.49
N GLU A 3 -36.98 -2.40 24.96
CA GLU A 3 -35.89 -1.42 24.98
C GLU A 3 -35.45 -1.15 23.53
N LEU A 4 -35.72 0.06 23.06
CA LEU A 4 -35.17 0.59 21.82
C LEU A 4 -33.69 0.86 22.07
N LYS A 5 -32.81 0.10 21.40
CA LYS A 5 -31.40 0.46 21.26
C LYS A 5 -31.36 1.88 20.70
N ARG A 6 -30.75 2.81 21.45
CA ARG A 6 -30.33 4.10 20.89
C ARG A 6 -29.41 3.79 19.72
N ASP A 7 -29.82 4.17 18.52
CA ASP A 7 -28.91 4.32 17.41
C ASP A 7 -27.74 5.21 17.88
N GLU A 8 -26.51 4.72 17.73
CA GLU A 8 -25.31 5.52 17.86
C GLU A 8 -25.32 6.56 16.73
N ALA A 9 -26.12 7.61 16.90
CA ALA A 9 -26.09 8.78 16.04
C ALA A 9 -24.76 9.50 16.32
N TYR A 10 -23.80 9.28 15.42
CA TYR A 10 -22.51 9.97 15.43
C TYR A 10 -22.77 11.46 15.24
N ASP A 11 -22.53 12.28 16.27
CA ASP A 11 -22.56 13.74 16.12
C ASP A 11 -21.46 14.12 15.12
N SER A 12 -21.85 14.63 13.95
CA SER A 12 -20.90 15.09 12.95
C SER A 12 -20.09 16.26 13.53
N LEU A 13 -18.80 16.06 13.72
CA LEU A 13 -17.86 17.12 14.05
C LEU A 13 -17.99 18.26 13.03
N ALA A 14 -18.10 19.51 13.49
CA ALA A 14 -18.26 20.68 12.62
C ALA A 14 -17.13 20.87 11.59
N THR A 15 -16.00 20.20 11.80
CA THR A 15 -14.81 20.25 10.95
C THR A 15 -14.73 19.09 9.94
N VAL A 16 -15.65 18.11 10.00
CA VAL A 16 -15.62 16.93 9.12
C VAL A 16 -16.42 17.22 7.86
N ASN A 17 -15.75 17.15 6.72
CA ASN A 17 -16.39 17.21 5.42
C ASN A 17 -16.30 15.82 4.74
N VAL A 18 -17.42 15.10 4.76
CA VAL A 18 -17.52 13.74 4.19
C VAL A 18 -17.25 13.73 2.69
N VAL A 19 -17.61 14.80 1.96
CA VAL A 19 -17.38 14.91 0.51
C VAL A 19 -15.89 15.02 0.22
N ILE A 20 -15.16 15.86 0.98
CA ILE A 20 -13.71 15.99 0.85
C ILE A 20 -13.02 14.67 1.21
N ALA A 21 -13.44 14.02 2.30
CA ALA A 21 -12.91 12.73 2.70
C ALA A 21 -13.10 11.66 1.60
N ALA A 22 -14.31 11.53 1.06
CA ALA A 22 -14.61 10.59 -0.01
C ALA A 22 -13.80 10.88 -1.28
N TYR A 23 -13.64 12.16 -1.64
CA TYR A 23 -12.84 12.58 -2.78
C TYR A 23 -11.37 12.16 -2.61
N VAL A 24 -10.74 12.51 -1.48
CA VAL A 24 -9.34 12.16 -1.19
C VAL A 24 -9.14 10.64 -1.17
N THR A 25 -10.03 9.90 -0.50
CA THR A 25 -9.98 8.43 -0.48
C THR A 25 -10.13 7.82 -1.87
N THR A 26 -10.99 8.38 -2.73
CA THR A 26 -11.15 7.88 -4.11
C THR A 26 -9.90 8.14 -4.94
N GLN A 27 -9.26 9.31 -4.79
CA GLN A 27 -8.01 9.63 -5.50
C GLN A 27 -6.89 8.65 -5.15
N VAL A 28 -6.73 8.30 -3.87
CA VAL A 28 -5.76 7.30 -3.42
C VAL A 28 -6.04 5.92 -4.05
N HIS A 29 -7.30 5.48 -4.05
CA HIS A 29 -7.67 4.21 -4.68
C HIS A 29 -7.45 4.18 -6.19
N LEU A 30 -7.78 5.26 -6.91
CA LEU A 30 -7.53 5.35 -8.36
C LEU A 30 -6.04 5.29 -8.68
N LYS A 31 -5.22 5.96 -7.86
CA LYS A 31 -3.77 5.92 -7.99
C LYS A 31 -3.23 4.51 -7.74
N LEU A 32 -3.65 3.86 -6.65
CA LEU A 32 -3.29 2.47 -6.36
C LEU A 32 -3.71 1.54 -7.52
N TYR A 33 -4.93 1.71 -8.05
CA TYR A 33 -5.43 0.90 -9.16
C TYR A 33 -4.55 1.00 -10.41
N SER A 34 -4.05 2.19 -10.74
CA SER A 34 -3.11 2.37 -11.86
C SER A 34 -1.82 1.56 -11.71
N TYR A 35 -1.33 1.40 -10.47
CA TYR A 35 -0.17 0.55 -10.17
C TYR A 35 -0.53 -0.94 -10.24
N LEU A 36 -1.71 -1.32 -9.76
CA LEU A 36 -2.18 -2.70 -9.85
C LEU A 36 -2.34 -3.15 -11.32
N GLU A 37 -2.84 -2.27 -12.20
CA GLU A 37 -2.94 -2.56 -13.64
C GLU A 37 -1.56 -2.75 -14.28
N LEU A 38 -0.57 -1.93 -13.92
CA LEU A 38 0.81 -2.06 -14.38
C LEU A 38 1.47 -3.37 -13.89
N LEU A 39 1.18 -3.76 -12.64
CA LEU A 39 1.76 -4.94 -12.02
C LEU A 39 1.08 -6.24 -12.47
N GLY A 40 -0.23 -6.20 -12.73
CA GLY A 40 -1.03 -7.33 -13.17
C GLY A 40 -0.95 -8.51 -12.19
N GLY A 41 -0.74 -9.71 -12.71
CA GLY A 41 -0.65 -10.96 -11.91
C GLY A 41 0.59 -11.10 -11.02
N ARG A 42 1.39 -10.04 -10.84
CA ARG A 42 2.60 -10.04 -9.99
C ARG A 42 2.35 -9.46 -8.60
N VAL A 43 1.15 -8.96 -8.33
CA VAL A 43 0.78 -8.41 -7.03
C VAL A 43 0.56 -9.57 -6.04
N LEU A 44 1.23 -9.51 -4.90
CA LEU A 44 1.08 -10.46 -3.80
C LEU A 44 0.14 -9.92 -2.71
N TYR A 45 0.16 -8.61 -2.49
CA TYR A 45 -0.69 -7.93 -1.52
C TYR A 45 -0.79 -6.44 -1.84
N TYR A 46 -1.87 -5.80 -1.43
CA TYR A 46 -2.03 -4.35 -1.49
C TYR A 46 -2.83 -3.85 -0.27
N ASP A 47 -2.48 -2.66 0.21
CA ASP A 47 -3.22 -1.87 1.20
C ASP A 47 -3.35 -0.44 0.68
N THR A 48 -4.20 0.36 1.32
CA THR A 48 -4.53 1.78 1.10
C THR A 48 -3.59 2.54 0.16
N ASP A 49 -2.30 2.58 0.45
CA ASP A 49 -1.24 3.28 -0.26
C ASP A 49 0.00 2.42 -0.55
N SER A 50 -0.01 1.12 -0.25
CA SER A 50 1.12 0.21 -0.42
C SER A 50 0.81 -1.02 -1.25
N VAL A 51 1.82 -1.52 -1.96
CA VAL A 51 1.73 -2.73 -2.80
C VAL A 51 2.98 -3.58 -2.63
N ILE A 52 2.75 -4.88 -2.45
CA ILE A 52 3.80 -5.92 -2.42
C ILE A 52 3.68 -6.71 -3.71
N TYR A 53 4.76 -6.82 -4.47
CA TYR A 53 4.74 -7.42 -5.80
C TYR A 53 6.05 -8.12 -6.15
N ILE A 54 5.97 -9.01 -7.13
CA ILE A 54 7.12 -9.68 -7.72
C ILE A 54 7.74 -8.76 -8.78
N ALA A 55 8.97 -8.31 -8.53
CA ALA A 55 9.75 -7.50 -9.44
C ALA A 55 10.54 -8.39 -10.40
N ARG A 56 10.27 -8.25 -11.70
CA ARG A 56 11.15 -8.77 -12.77
C ARG A 56 11.85 -7.58 -13.39
N ASP A 57 13.16 -7.68 -13.66
CA ASP A 57 14.08 -6.61 -14.08
C ASP A 57 13.47 -5.33 -14.69
N LYS A 58 12.64 -5.45 -15.74
CA LYS A 58 12.12 -4.32 -16.52
C LYS A 58 10.71 -3.84 -16.13
N SER A 59 10.12 -4.41 -15.08
CA SER A 59 8.68 -4.28 -14.79
C SER A 59 8.38 -3.70 -13.41
N ARG A 60 9.35 -2.92 -12.87
CA ARG A 60 9.20 -2.18 -11.62
C ARG A 60 8.21 -1.03 -11.81
N VAL A 61 7.48 -0.70 -10.75
CA VAL A 61 6.70 0.54 -10.71
C VAL A 61 7.66 1.73 -10.81
N PRO A 62 7.31 2.79 -11.56
CA PRO A 62 8.13 4.00 -11.62
C PRO A 62 8.12 4.66 -10.24
N MET A 63 9.30 4.70 -9.60
CA MET A 63 9.48 5.29 -8.28
C MET A 63 9.89 6.75 -8.41
N GLY A 64 9.55 7.56 -7.41
CA GLY A 64 9.93 8.96 -7.38
C GLY A 64 9.87 9.56 -5.98
N GLU A 65 10.40 10.77 -5.83
CA GLU A 65 10.60 11.45 -4.54
C GLU A 65 9.55 12.54 -4.26
N PHE A 66 8.59 12.75 -5.16
CA PHE A 66 7.57 13.79 -5.04
C PHE A 66 6.27 13.27 -4.39
N LEU A 67 5.43 14.21 -3.94
CA LEU A 67 4.17 13.91 -3.28
C LEU A 67 3.25 13.06 -4.17
N GLY A 68 2.78 11.93 -3.64
CA GLY A 68 1.90 11.00 -4.36
C GLY A 68 2.62 10.10 -5.37
N GLU A 69 3.95 10.13 -5.41
CA GLU A 69 4.75 9.10 -6.05
C GLU A 69 4.95 7.90 -5.11
N ILE A 70 5.27 6.75 -5.69
CA ILE A 70 5.50 5.52 -4.95
C ILE A 70 7.00 5.37 -4.68
N THR A 71 7.37 5.04 -3.45
CA THR A 71 8.76 4.87 -3.01
C THR A 71 9.04 3.42 -2.65
N ASP A 72 10.32 3.06 -2.54
CA ASP A 72 10.75 1.74 -2.07
C ASP A 72 10.79 1.72 -0.54
N GLU A 73 9.85 1.03 0.10
CA GLU A 73 9.87 0.90 1.56
C GLU A 73 11.10 0.13 2.06
N LEU A 74 11.65 -0.77 1.24
CA LEU A 74 12.74 -1.64 1.65
C LEU A 74 14.08 -0.93 1.77
N GLU A 75 14.22 0.28 1.19
CA GLU A 75 15.41 1.12 1.38
C GLU A 75 15.64 1.49 2.84
N SER A 76 14.57 1.53 3.66
CA SER A 76 14.68 1.77 5.10
C SER A 76 15.46 0.69 5.86
N TYR A 77 15.51 -0.54 5.32
CA TYR A 77 16.28 -1.67 5.87
C TYR A 77 17.71 -1.72 5.32
N GLY A 78 18.01 -0.93 4.29
CA GLY A 78 19.32 -0.82 3.65
C GLY A 78 19.21 -0.74 2.12
N PRO A 79 20.17 -0.09 1.44
CA PRO A 79 20.15 0.05 -0.03
C PRO A 79 20.29 -1.32 -0.70
N GLY A 80 19.31 -1.71 -1.52
CA GLY A 80 19.30 -3.02 -2.17
C GLY A 80 18.68 -4.15 -1.34
N SER A 81 18.01 -3.83 -0.24
CA SER A 81 17.20 -4.80 0.49
C SER A 81 16.01 -5.27 -0.35
N TYR A 82 15.66 -6.55 -0.21
CA TYR A 82 14.52 -7.14 -0.90
C TYR A 82 13.88 -8.23 -0.06
N ILE A 83 12.62 -8.55 -0.39
CA ILE A 83 11.89 -9.62 0.27
C ILE A 83 12.23 -10.95 -0.42
N THR A 84 12.59 -11.95 0.39
CA THR A 84 12.85 -13.32 -0.07
C THR A 84 11.64 -14.23 0.06
N GLU A 85 10.87 -14.04 1.13
CA GLU A 85 9.69 -14.85 1.44
C GLU A 85 8.58 -13.92 1.88
N PHE A 86 7.37 -14.16 1.37
CA PHE A 86 6.16 -13.43 1.75
C PHE A 86 5.06 -14.43 2.08
N VAL A 87 4.36 -14.20 3.20
CA VAL A 87 3.18 -14.97 3.61
C VAL A 87 2.05 -14.03 3.99
N SER A 88 0.84 -14.33 3.53
CA SER A 88 -0.37 -13.59 3.89
C SER A 88 -1.42 -14.56 4.46
N GLY A 89 -1.98 -14.19 5.60
CA GLY A 89 -3.09 -14.91 6.26
C GLY A 89 -4.42 -14.16 6.18
N GLY A 90 -4.47 -13.02 5.49
CA GLY A 90 -5.67 -12.20 5.31
C GLY A 90 -5.41 -10.71 5.40
N PRO A 91 -6.47 -9.87 5.36
CA PRO A 91 -6.35 -8.42 5.46
C PRO A 91 -5.59 -8.00 6.72
N LYS A 92 -4.55 -7.19 6.55
CA LYS A 92 -3.64 -6.70 7.60
C LYS A 92 -2.95 -7.79 8.43
N LYS A 93 -2.84 -9.01 7.89
CA LYS A 93 -2.14 -10.14 8.50
C LYS A 93 -1.17 -10.76 7.52
N TYR A 94 0.04 -10.22 7.46
CA TYR A 94 1.11 -10.72 6.60
C TYR A 94 2.45 -10.66 7.32
N ALA A 95 3.41 -11.44 6.82
CA ALA A 95 4.80 -11.40 7.27
C ALA A 95 5.72 -11.60 6.06
N TYR A 96 6.93 -11.05 6.14
CA TYR A 96 7.96 -11.25 5.14
C TYR A 96 9.34 -11.38 5.77
N ARG A 97 10.26 -11.98 5.02
CA ARG A 97 11.69 -12.03 5.36
C ARG A 97 12.48 -11.21 4.35
N ASP A 98 13.20 -10.21 4.83
CA ASP A 98 14.11 -9.40 4.05
C ASP A 98 15.53 -9.98 4.03
N LYS A 99 16.26 -9.70 2.94
CA LYS A 99 17.70 -9.91 2.86
C LYS A 99 18.36 -8.71 2.19
N TYR A 100 19.61 -8.49 2.55
CA TYR A 100 20.51 -7.58 1.88
C TYR A 100 21.39 -8.36 0.92
N ASP A 101 21.29 -8.08 -0.37
CA ASP A 101 22.24 -8.56 -1.38
C ASP A 101 22.30 -7.55 -2.52
N SER A 102 23.45 -6.89 -2.66
CA SER A 102 23.68 -5.88 -3.69
C SER A 102 23.93 -6.47 -5.08
N LEU A 103 24.07 -7.80 -5.20
CA LEU A 103 24.41 -8.50 -6.44
C LEU A 103 23.25 -9.35 -6.99
N SER A 104 22.27 -9.70 -6.16
CA SER A 104 21.07 -10.42 -6.61
C SER A 104 20.00 -9.48 -7.12
N LEU A 105 19.34 -9.85 -8.22
CA LEU A 105 18.15 -9.14 -8.66
C LEU A 105 16.99 -9.46 -7.70
N PRO A 106 16.37 -8.43 -7.12
CA PRO A 106 15.34 -8.61 -6.10
C PRO A 106 14.05 -9.18 -6.71
N GLU A 107 13.58 -10.33 -6.21
CA GLU A 107 12.37 -10.98 -6.72
C GLU A 107 11.08 -10.40 -6.15
N ILE A 108 11.04 -10.00 -4.87
CA ILE A 108 9.85 -9.42 -4.23
C ILE A 108 10.18 -8.05 -3.64
N ARG A 109 9.28 -7.08 -3.87
CA ARG A 109 9.40 -5.69 -3.44
C ARG A 109 8.14 -5.20 -2.77
N ARG A 110 8.30 -4.23 -1.88
CA ARG A 110 7.22 -3.49 -1.23
C ARG A 110 7.40 -2.02 -1.56
N SER A 111 6.35 -1.40 -2.07
CA SER A 111 6.36 0.01 -2.45
C SER A 111 5.14 0.72 -1.87
N GLU A 112 5.32 1.95 -1.40
CA GLU A 112 4.28 2.73 -0.71
C GLU A 112 4.28 4.17 -1.22
N SER A 113 3.12 4.79 -1.31
CA SER A 113 3.01 6.20 -1.68
C SER A 113 2.86 7.07 -0.44
N TYR A 114 3.88 7.87 -0.15
CA TYR A 114 3.81 8.80 0.97
C TYR A 114 3.05 10.08 0.56
N ALA A 115 1.98 10.38 1.27
CA ALA A 115 1.43 11.72 1.36
C ALA A 115 2.23 12.48 2.44
N ARG A 116 3.38 13.07 2.11
CA ARG A 116 4.10 13.97 3.05
C ARG A 116 3.44 15.34 3.13
#